data_AF-A0A6G3WXF6-F1
#
_entry.id   AF-A0A6G3WXF6-F1
#
_cell.length_a   1.000
_cell.length_b   1.000
_cell.length_c   1.000
_cell.angle_alpha   90.00
_cell.angle_beta   90.00
_cell.angle_gamma   90.00
#
_symmetry.space_group_name_H-M   'P 1'
#
loop_
_entity.id
_entity.type
_entity.pdbx_description
1 polymer ?
#
loop_
_entity_poly.entity_id
_entity_poly.type
_entity_poly.pdbx_seq_one_letter_code
_entity_poly.pdbx_strand_id
1 'polypeptide(L)'
;IGLVAAVVVPYLMVVRHRPAPGTASPVWLLPLVAPMVSASQGALLVPHVSAGQGREALLLACYAMFGLSLLATLVVLPLVFSRLVHQGPLPLALTPTLFLVLGPLGQSTTAVNQLADVAPGAVGAPYASAFGAFAVLYGVPVMGFALLWLALATAMVVRAARNGMGFAMTWWAFTFPVGTCVTGAAGLARHTGLDALTWLAVALYVALVAAWAAAGTRTALGVVSGALTAAPVPPRPATARTT
;
A
#
# COMPACT_ATOMS: atom_id res chain seq x y z
N ILE A 1 -12.04 -7.27 -11.28
CA ILE A 1 -11.37 -5.97 -11.54
C ILE A 1 -9.91 -5.97 -11.06
N GLY A 2 -9.61 -6.24 -9.78
CA GLY A 2 -8.23 -6.21 -9.26
C GLY A 2 -7.24 -7.11 -10.00
N LEU A 3 -7.61 -8.36 -10.28
CA LEU A 3 -6.79 -9.29 -11.07
C LEU A 3 -6.54 -8.78 -12.50
N VAL A 4 -7.56 -8.20 -13.13
CA VAL A 4 -7.45 -7.63 -14.48
C VAL A 4 -6.45 -6.47 -14.47
N ALA A 5 -6.55 -5.55 -13.50
CA ALA A 5 -5.61 -4.43 -13.38
C ALA A 5 -4.16 -4.91 -13.14
N ALA A 6 -3.97 -5.92 -12.28
CA ALA A 6 -2.66 -6.49 -11.98
C ALA A 6 -1.97 -7.16 -13.19
N VAL A 7 -2.74 -7.57 -14.21
CA VAL A 7 -2.19 -8.14 -15.46
C VAL A 7 -2.09 -7.08 -16.56
N VAL A 8 -3.17 -6.34 -16.80
CA VAL A 8 -3.27 -5.40 -17.93
C VAL A 8 -2.32 -4.22 -17.76
N VAL A 9 -2.16 -3.67 -16.55
CA VAL A 9 -1.27 -2.51 -16.36
C VAL A 9 0.20 -2.87 -16.64
N PRO A 10 0.79 -3.93 -16.04
CA PRO A 10 2.14 -4.36 -16.41
C PRO A 10 2.28 -4.71 -17.89
N TYR A 11 1.28 -5.38 -18.49
CA TYR A 11 1.27 -5.67 -19.92
C TYR A 11 1.37 -4.38 -20.77
N LEU A 12 0.57 -3.35 -20.46
CA LEU A 12 0.61 -2.07 -21.16
C LEU A 12 1.89 -1.28 -20.87
N MET A 13 2.49 -1.44 -19.69
CA MET A 13 3.81 -0.88 -19.39
C MET A 13 4.88 -1.48 -20.30
N VAL A 14 4.86 -2.79 -20.50
CA VAL A 14 5.82 -3.50 -21.36
C VAL A 14 5.60 -3.18 -22.84
N VAL A 15 4.36 -3.27 -23.32
CA VAL A 15 4.08 -3.21 -24.77
C VAL A 15 3.98 -1.78 -25.29
N ARG A 16 3.39 -0.86 -24.50
CA ARG A 16 3.09 0.51 -24.96
C ARG A 16 3.95 1.59 -24.33
N HIS A 17 4.10 1.61 -23.00
CA HIS A 17 4.74 2.75 -22.32
C HIS A 17 6.27 2.67 -22.28
N ARG A 18 6.83 1.45 -22.26
CA ARG A 18 8.28 1.17 -22.30
C ARG A 18 9.09 2.11 -21.40
N PRO A 19 8.83 2.11 -20.07
CA PRO A 19 9.45 3.05 -19.15
C PRO A 19 10.98 2.94 -19.20
N ALA A 20 11.66 4.07 -19.32
CA ALA A 20 13.12 4.11 -19.37
C ALA A 20 13.72 3.62 -18.03
N PRO A 21 14.95 3.07 -18.04
CA PRO A 21 15.66 2.74 -16.80
C PRO A 21 15.72 3.94 -15.84
N GLY A 22 15.58 3.69 -14.54
CA GLY A 22 15.58 4.75 -13.52
C GLY A 22 14.26 5.53 -13.37
N THR A 23 13.21 5.19 -14.12
CA THR A 23 11.87 5.82 -13.99
C THR A 23 10.91 5.09 -13.06
N ALA A 24 11.39 4.03 -12.38
CA ALA A 24 10.59 3.27 -11.42
C ALA A 24 10.00 4.20 -10.34
N SER A 25 8.71 4.02 -10.07
CA SER A 25 7.93 4.86 -9.16
C SER A 25 7.10 3.99 -8.23
N PRO A 26 6.93 4.38 -6.94
CA PRO A 26 6.02 3.70 -6.02
C PRO A 26 4.59 3.55 -6.56
N VAL A 27 4.17 4.42 -7.50
CA VAL A 27 2.86 4.38 -8.16
C VAL A 27 2.64 3.07 -8.93
N TRP A 28 3.71 2.38 -9.37
CA TRP A 28 3.61 1.10 -10.06
C TRP A 28 3.03 -0.02 -9.18
N LEU A 29 2.98 0.17 -7.86
CA LEU A 29 2.37 -0.79 -6.93
C LEU A 29 0.84 -0.71 -6.89
N LEU A 30 0.23 0.40 -7.31
CA LEU A 30 -1.23 0.59 -7.24
C LEU A 30 -2.05 -0.56 -7.89
N PRO A 31 -1.78 -1.00 -9.13
CA PRO A 31 -2.52 -2.12 -9.72
C PRO A 31 -2.26 -3.45 -9.01
N LEU A 32 -1.07 -3.60 -8.40
CA LEU A 32 -0.65 -4.83 -7.73
C LEU A 32 -1.28 -4.98 -6.35
N VAL A 33 -1.68 -3.88 -5.70
CA VAL A 33 -2.39 -3.89 -4.41
C VAL A 33 -3.83 -4.39 -4.56
N ALA A 34 -4.46 -4.20 -5.73
CA ALA A 34 -5.88 -4.50 -5.89
C ALA A 34 -6.26 -5.97 -5.61
N PRO A 35 -5.50 -7.00 -6.07
CA PRO A 35 -5.72 -8.38 -5.64
C PRO A 35 -5.56 -8.60 -4.13
N MET A 36 -4.64 -7.89 -3.46
CA MET A 36 -4.48 -7.98 -2.00
C MET A 36 -5.74 -7.48 -1.28
N VAL A 37 -6.32 -6.38 -1.76
CA VAL A 37 -7.59 -5.87 -1.22
C VAL A 37 -8.71 -6.87 -1.45
N SER A 38 -8.79 -7.49 -2.62
CA SER A 38 -9.74 -8.58 -2.88
C SER A 38 -9.55 -9.75 -1.92
N ALA A 39 -8.32 -10.12 -1.57
CA ALA A 39 -8.04 -11.18 -0.61
C ALA A 39 -8.57 -10.85 0.79
N SER A 40 -8.29 -9.65 1.31
CA SER A 40 -8.79 -9.21 2.62
C SER A 40 -10.31 -9.06 2.67
N GLN A 41 -10.92 -8.51 1.61
CA GLN A 41 -12.39 -8.37 1.56
C GLN A 41 -13.08 -9.73 1.34
N GLY A 42 -12.46 -10.62 0.57
CA GLY A 42 -12.95 -11.98 0.35
C GLY A 42 -12.97 -12.81 1.63
N ALA A 43 -12.02 -12.61 2.55
CA ALA A 43 -12.01 -13.25 3.86
C ALA A 43 -13.33 -13.01 4.63
N LEU A 44 -13.89 -11.80 4.56
CA LEU A 44 -15.17 -11.45 5.21
C LEU A 44 -16.37 -12.20 4.61
N LEU A 45 -16.26 -12.69 3.38
CA LEU A 45 -17.31 -13.44 2.69
C LEU A 45 -17.25 -14.94 3.00
N VAL A 46 -16.09 -15.48 3.42
CA VAL A 46 -15.90 -16.91 3.70
C VAL A 46 -16.95 -17.49 4.66
N PRO A 47 -17.28 -16.85 5.80
CA PRO A 47 -18.29 -17.40 6.72
C PRO A 47 -19.70 -17.46 6.13
N HIS A 48 -19.99 -16.68 5.10
CA HIS A 48 -21.31 -16.56 4.46
C HIS A 48 -21.54 -17.58 3.34
N VAL A 49 -20.50 -18.27 2.88
CA VAL A 49 -20.62 -19.37 1.91
C VAL A 49 -20.99 -20.65 2.67
N SER A 50 -21.88 -21.48 2.12
CA SER A 50 -22.23 -22.78 2.71
C SER A 50 -21.00 -23.65 2.96
N ALA A 51 -20.99 -24.42 4.05
CA ALA A 51 -19.88 -25.32 4.35
C ALA A 51 -19.64 -26.32 3.21
N GLY A 52 -18.36 -26.68 3.00
CA GLY A 52 -17.93 -27.58 1.94
C GLY A 52 -16.99 -26.91 0.92
N GLN A 53 -16.88 -27.52 -0.24
CA GLN A 53 -15.86 -27.20 -1.25
C GLN A 53 -15.87 -25.74 -1.72
N GLY A 54 -17.05 -25.10 -1.83
CA GLY A 54 -17.15 -23.70 -2.25
C GLY A 54 -16.52 -22.73 -1.25
N ARG A 55 -16.69 -22.97 0.06
CA ARG A 55 -16.10 -22.15 1.13
C ARG A 55 -14.58 -22.30 1.17
N GLU A 56 -14.10 -23.54 1.07
CA GLU A 56 -12.68 -23.85 1.00
C GLU A 56 -12.03 -23.22 -0.24
N ALA A 57 -12.64 -23.37 -1.41
CA ALA A 57 -12.17 -22.76 -2.65
C ALA A 57 -12.08 -21.23 -2.55
N LEU A 58 -13.06 -20.58 -1.93
CA LEU A 58 -13.02 -19.12 -1.71
C LEU A 58 -11.86 -18.71 -0.79
N LEU A 59 -11.63 -19.44 0.32
CA LEU A 59 -10.49 -19.20 1.21
C LEU A 59 -9.17 -19.30 0.43
N LEU A 60 -8.98 -20.40 -0.31
CA LEU A 60 -7.77 -20.65 -1.08
C LEU A 60 -7.58 -19.64 -2.23
N ALA A 61 -8.68 -19.22 -2.87
CA ALA A 61 -8.64 -18.15 -3.88
C ALA A 61 -8.18 -16.82 -3.26
N CYS A 62 -8.61 -16.51 -2.03
CA CYS A 62 -8.12 -15.32 -1.32
C CYS A 62 -6.62 -15.43 -1.00
N TYR A 63 -6.14 -16.58 -0.54
CA TYR A 63 -4.70 -16.82 -0.37
C TYR A 63 -3.91 -16.74 -1.68
N ALA A 64 -4.47 -17.21 -2.80
CA ALA A 64 -3.85 -17.08 -4.12
C ALA A 64 -3.73 -15.61 -4.55
N MET A 65 -4.77 -14.80 -4.32
CA MET A 65 -4.73 -13.36 -4.59
C MET A 65 -3.74 -12.61 -3.69
N PHE A 66 -3.65 -13.01 -2.41
CA PHE A 66 -2.63 -12.53 -1.48
C PHE A 66 -1.22 -12.84 -2.02
N GLY A 67 -0.95 -14.10 -2.38
CA GLY A 67 0.35 -14.56 -2.87
C GLY A 67 0.75 -13.87 -4.17
N LEU A 68 -0.18 -13.75 -5.13
CA LEU A 68 0.03 -13.04 -6.39
C LEU A 68 0.47 -11.59 -6.15
N SER A 69 -0.27 -10.86 -5.31
CA SER A 69 0.03 -9.46 -5.02
C SER A 69 1.35 -9.29 -4.25
N LEU A 70 1.62 -10.19 -3.30
CA LEU A 70 2.88 -10.19 -2.55
C LEU A 70 4.08 -10.40 -3.47
N LEU A 71 4.06 -11.44 -4.31
CA LEU A 71 5.16 -11.74 -5.22
C LEU A 71 5.37 -10.61 -6.23
N ALA A 72 4.28 -10.05 -6.78
CA ALA A 72 4.37 -8.91 -7.68
C ALA A 72 4.99 -7.67 -6.99
N THR A 73 4.63 -7.43 -5.73
CA THR A 73 5.23 -6.35 -4.91
C THR A 73 6.73 -6.60 -4.71
N LEU A 74 7.15 -7.83 -4.42
CA LEU A 74 8.56 -8.19 -4.24
C LEU A 74 9.39 -8.05 -5.53
N VAL A 75 8.77 -8.13 -6.70
CA VAL A 75 9.44 -7.84 -7.98
C VAL A 75 9.63 -6.33 -8.19
N VAL A 76 8.63 -5.51 -7.83
CA VAL A 76 8.65 -4.05 -8.09
C VAL A 76 9.44 -3.29 -7.04
N LEU A 77 9.39 -3.70 -5.77
CA LEU A 77 9.99 -2.98 -4.66
C LEU A 77 11.52 -2.75 -4.82
N PRO A 78 12.33 -3.73 -5.25
CA PRO A 78 13.74 -3.52 -5.52
C PRO A 78 14.00 -2.48 -6.62
N LEU A 79 13.12 -2.38 -7.63
CA LEU A 79 13.24 -1.38 -8.70
C LEU A 79 13.04 0.03 -8.16
N VAL A 80 12.05 0.21 -7.27
CA VAL A 80 11.79 1.48 -6.60
C VAL A 80 12.97 1.85 -5.69
N PHE A 81 13.47 0.91 -4.89
CA PHE A 81 14.60 1.16 -4.01
C PHE A 81 15.88 1.49 -4.79
N SER A 82 16.21 0.70 -5.82
CA SER A 82 17.35 0.93 -6.72
C SER A 82 17.27 2.32 -7.36
N ARG A 83 16.08 2.73 -7.82
CA ARG A 83 15.85 4.08 -8.35
C ARG A 83 16.16 5.16 -7.32
N LEU A 84 15.75 4.99 -6.06
CA LEU A 84 16.03 5.98 -5.01
C LEU A 84 17.51 6.09 -4.69
N VAL A 85 18.24 4.96 -4.71
CA VAL A 85 19.68 4.93 -4.45
C VAL A 85 20.47 5.58 -5.59
N HIS A 86 20.15 5.27 -6.85
CA HIS A 86 20.95 5.73 -7.99
C HIS A 86 20.51 7.07 -8.59
N GLN A 87 19.21 7.38 -8.58
CA GLN A 87 18.67 8.64 -9.10
C GLN A 87 18.42 9.67 -8.00
N GLY A 88 18.68 9.29 -6.75
CA GLY A 88 18.40 10.09 -5.59
C GLY A 88 16.89 10.24 -5.32
N PRO A 89 16.53 11.26 -4.53
CA PRO A 89 15.17 11.50 -4.12
C PRO A 89 14.15 11.71 -5.25
N LEU A 90 12.87 11.52 -4.94
CA LEU A 90 11.80 11.94 -5.83
C LEU A 90 11.70 13.48 -5.86
N PRO A 91 11.11 14.05 -6.93
CA PRO A 91 10.66 15.45 -6.93
C PRO A 91 9.81 15.74 -5.69
N LEU A 92 9.90 16.96 -5.15
CA LEU A 92 9.27 17.33 -3.87
C LEU A 92 7.80 16.92 -3.83
N ALA A 93 7.01 17.35 -4.81
CA ALA A 93 5.58 17.05 -4.90
C ALA A 93 5.25 15.55 -5.04
N LEU A 94 6.20 14.69 -5.44
CA LEU A 94 6.00 13.24 -5.55
C LEU A 94 6.51 12.47 -4.33
N THR A 95 7.23 13.12 -3.41
CA THR A 95 7.80 12.45 -2.23
C THR A 95 6.76 11.71 -1.38
N PRO A 96 5.53 12.22 -1.17
CA PRO A 96 4.49 11.48 -0.43
C PRO A 96 4.16 10.10 -1.01
N THR A 97 4.35 9.89 -2.32
CA THR A 97 4.09 8.60 -2.98
C THR A 97 4.96 7.46 -2.47
N LEU A 98 6.08 7.74 -1.78
CA LEU A 98 6.89 6.71 -1.11
C LEU A 98 6.08 5.88 -0.11
N PHE A 99 5.02 6.44 0.46
CA PHE A 99 4.13 5.72 1.37
C PHE A 99 3.32 4.64 0.66
N LEU A 100 3.14 4.69 -0.66
CA LEU A 100 2.41 3.66 -1.41
C LEU A 100 3.04 2.27 -1.28
N VAL A 101 4.33 2.19 -0.96
CA VAL A 101 5.02 0.92 -0.65
C VAL A 101 4.48 0.26 0.61
N LEU A 102 4.02 1.03 1.60
CA LEU A 102 3.38 0.49 2.80
C LEU A 102 2.05 -0.20 2.49
N GLY A 103 1.39 0.20 1.39
CA GLY A 103 0.09 -0.29 0.97
C GLY A 103 0.05 -1.82 0.89
N PRO A 104 0.82 -2.45 -0.02
CA PRO A 104 0.85 -3.90 -0.12
C PRO A 104 1.42 -4.58 1.15
N LEU A 105 2.36 -3.97 1.87
CA LEU A 105 2.96 -4.57 3.07
C LEU A 105 1.98 -4.65 4.26
N GLY A 106 1.32 -3.54 4.58
CA GLY A 106 0.29 -3.50 5.62
C GLY A 106 -0.95 -4.29 5.20
N GLN A 107 -1.34 -4.22 3.92
CA GLN A 107 -2.51 -4.93 3.43
C GLN A 107 -2.29 -6.45 3.41
N SER A 108 -1.08 -6.91 3.10
CA SER A 108 -0.76 -8.34 3.15
C SER A 108 -0.86 -8.88 4.58
N THR A 109 -0.34 -8.13 5.56
CA THR A 109 -0.44 -8.45 6.97
C THR A 109 -1.90 -8.46 7.42
N THR A 110 -2.69 -7.48 6.99
CA THR A 110 -4.14 -7.42 7.25
C THR A 110 -4.86 -8.64 6.65
N ALA A 111 -4.56 -9.00 5.40
CA ALA A 111 -5.19 -10.11 4.70
C ALA A 111 -4.91 -11.46 5.40
N VAL A 112 -3.66 -11.75 5.76
CA VAL A 112 -3.36 -13.05 6.41
C VAL A 112 -4.00 -13.18 7.79
N ASN A 113 -4.10 -12.09 8.57
CA ASN A 113 -4.78 -12.11 9.86
C ASN A 113 -6.27 -12.39 9.69
N GLN A 114 -6.94 -11.71 8.74
CA GLN A 114 -8.37 -11.95 8.47
C GLN A 114 -8.64 -13.34 7.91
N LEU A 115 -7.77 -13.84 7.02
CA LEU A 115 -7.89 -15.19 6.48
C LEU A 115 -7.67 -16.25 7.56
N ALA A 116 -6.73 -16.02 8.48
CA ALA A 116 -6.52 -16.89 9.63
C ALA A 116 -7.74 -16.92 10.57
N ASP A 117 -8.40 -15.77 10.79
CA ASP A 117 -9.60 -15.66 11.64
C ASP A 117 -10.75 -16.57 11.13
N VAL A 118 -10.86 -16.77 9.81
CA VAL A 118 -11.95 -17.55 9.19
C VAL A 118 -11.54 -18.96 8.75
N ALA A 119 -10.25 -19.28 8.72
CA ALA A 119 -9.74 -20.57 8.26
C ALA A 119 -10.33 -21.79 8.99
N PRO A 120 -10.51 -21.79 10.34
CA PRO A 120 -11.09 -22.94 11.05
C PRO A 120 -12.51 -23.31 10.61
N GLY A 121 -13.27 -22.35 10.07
CA GLY A 121 -14.61 -22.59 9.53
C GLY A 121 -14.63 -23.05 8.07
N ALA A 122 -13.48 -23.05 7.39
CA ALA A 122 -13.36 -23.30 5.95
C ALA A 122 -12.46 -24.49 5.60
N VAL A 123 -11.49 -24.84 6.45
CA VAL A 123 -10.58 -25.98 6.27
C VAL A 123 -10.49 -26.83 7.54
N GLY A 124 -10.21 -28.12 7.38
CA GLY A 124 -9.99 -29.04 8.49
C GLY A 124 -8.56 -29.01 9.04
N ALA A 125 -8.31 -29.82 10.08
CA ALA A 125 -6.97 -30.12 10.54
C ALA A 125 -6.18 -30.89 9.45
N PRO A 126 -4.85 -30.68 9.31
CA PRO A 126 -3.99 -29.85 10.18
C PRO A 126 -3.92 -28.37 9.77
N TYR A 127 -4.55 -27.97 8.66
CA TYR A 127 -4.33 -26.65 8.07
C TYR A 127 -4.99 -25.49 8.82
N ALA A 128 -6.11 -25.74 9.51
CA ALA A 128 -6.84 -24.70 10.26
C ALA A 128 -5.96 -23.92 11.24
N SER A 129 -5.18 -24.61 12.08
CA SER A 129 -4.26 -23.98 13.04
C SER A 129 -2.99 -23.43 12.37
N ALA A 130 -2.54 -24.05 11.28
CA ALA A 130 -1.37 -23.61 10.53
C ALA A 130 -1.55 -22.20 9.94
N PHE A 131 -2.76 -21.83 9.52
CA PHE A 131 -3.04 -20.48 9.02
C PHE A 131 -2.90 -19.39 10.09
N GLY A 132 -3.28 -19.68 11.35
CA GLY A 132 -3.02 -18.79 12.49
C GLY A 132 -1.54 -18.58 12.75
N ALA A 133 -0.76 -19.67 12.80
CA ALA A 133 0.69 -19.59 12.94
C ALA A 133 1.33 -18.83 11.77
N PHE A 134 0.87 -19.07 10.54
CA PHE A 134 1.33 -18.35 9.35
C PHE A 134 1.07 -16.85 9.44
N ALA A 135 -0.10 -16.41 9.91
CA ALA A 135 -0.41 -14.99 10.05
C ALA A 135 0.60 -14.24 10.92
N VAL A 136 1.05 -14.86 12.02
CA VAL A 136 2.09 -14.30 12.90
C VAL A 136 3.48 -14.40 12.27
N LEU A 137 3.88 -15.58 11.80
CA LEU A 137 5.23 -15.83 11.26
C LEU A 137 5.51 -15.03 9.99
N TYR A 138 4.49 -14.74 9.19
CA TYR A 138 4.58 -13.85 8.03
C TYR A 138 4.42 -12.38 8.43
N GLY A 139 3.39 -12.06 9.22
CA GLY A 139 2.99 -10.69 9.46
C GLY A 139 3.98 -9.91 10.33
N VAL A 140 4.61 -10.54 11.33
CA VAL A 140 5.60 -9.85 12.19
C VAL A 140 6.82 -9.37 11.38
N PRO A 141 7.51 -10.22 10.58
CA PRO A 141 8.61 -9.75 9.74
C PRO A 141 8.20 -8.68 8.71
N VAL A 142 7.04 -8.85 8.08
CA VAL A 142 6.56 -7.87 7.07
C VAL A 142 6.20 -6.54 7.70
N MET A 143 5.59 -6.55 8.90
CA MET A 143 5.36 -5.33 9.68
C MET A 143 6.68 -4.67 10.06
N GLY A 144 7.68 -5.44 10.51
CA GLY A 144 9.02 -4.90 10.78
C GLY A 144 9.64 -4.19 9.57
N PHE A 145 9.53 -4.79 8.39
CA PHE A 145 9.98 -4.15 7.15
C PHE A 145 9.15 -2.92 6.78
N ALA A 146 7.82 -2.95 7.00
CA ALA A 146 6.95 -1.80 6.78
C ALA A 146 7.34 -0.63 7.69
N LEU A 147 7.72 -0.88 8.95
CA LEU A 147 8.18 0.17 9.88
C LEU A 147 9.52 0.76 9.46
N LEU A 148 10.46 -0.06 8.99
CA LEU A 148 11.70 0.42 8.39
C LEU A 148 11.42 1.35 7.20
N TRP A 149 10.54 0.93 6.29
CA TRP A 149 10.17 1.74 5.13
C TRP A 149 9.43 3.01 5.54
N LEU A 150 8.54 2.95 6.52
CA LEU A 150 7.82 4.09 7.07
C LEU A 150 8.80 5.14 7.62
N ALA A 151 9.83 4.71 8.35
CA ALA A 151 10.87 5.60 8.86
C ALA A 151 11.63 6.28 7.69
N LEU A 152 12.03 5.52 6.68
CA LEU A 152 12.69 6.05 5.48
C LEU A 152 11.80 7.05 4.72
N ALA A 153 10.56 6.68 4.43
CA ALA A 153 9.61 7.53 3.71
C ALA A 153 9.29 8.81 4.49
N THR A 154 9.17 8.71 5.82
CA THR A 154 8.96 9.88 6.70
C THR A 154 10.17 10.80 6.67
N ALA A 155 11.39 10.27 6.78
CA ALA A 155 12.62 11.07 6.67
C ALA A 155 12.70 11.80 5.33
N MET A 156 12.29 11.15 4.24
CA MET A 156 12.24 11.76 2.91
C MET A 156 11.20 12.87 2.81
N VAL A 157 10.03 12.69 3.41
CA VAL A 157 8.98 13.73 3.50
C VAL A 157 9.45 14.91 4.34
N VAL A 158 10.08 14.69 5.48
CA VAL A 158 10.65 15.76 6.33
C VAL A 158 11.70 16.55 5.56
N ARG A 159 12.59 15.86 4.83
CA ARG A 159 13.58 16.49 3.96
C ARG A 159 12.93 17.32 2.85
N ALA A 160 11.89 16.79 2.21
CA ALA A 160 11.16 17.51 1.18
C ALA A 160 10.45 18.76 1.74
N ALA A 161 9.83 18.66 2.93
CA ALA A 161 9.20 19.78 3.62
C ALA A 161 10.22 20.88 3.96
N ARG A 162 11.40 20.52 4.47
CA ARG A 162 12.51 21.47 4.73
C ARG A 162 13.01 22.16 3.46
N ASN A 163 12.86 21.52 2.31
CA ASN A 163 13.22 22.07 1.00
C ASN A 163 12.04 22.74 0.28
N GLY A 164 10.99 23.14 1.00
CA GLY A 164 9.88 23.93 0.46
C GLY A 164 8.77 23.12 -0.22
N MET A 165 8.63 21.82 0.07
CA MET A 165 7.50 21.03 -0.42
C MET A 165 6.17 21.63 0.06
N GLY A 166 5.41 22.20 -0.88
CA GLY A 166 4.03 22.63 -0.66
C GLY A 166 3.03 21.47 -0.65
N PHE A 167 1.76 21.82 -0.47
CA PHE A 167 0.68 20.85 -0.61
C PHE A 167 0.59 20.35 -2.06
N ALA A 168 0.40 19.05 -2.23
CA ALA A 168 0.11 18.41 -3.50
C ALA A 168 -0.89 17.26 -3.26
N MET A 169 -1.67 16.89 -4.28
CA MET A 169 -2.65 15.81 -4.17
C MET A 169 -2.03 14.46 -3.77
N THR A 170 -0.72 14.29 -3.97
CA THR A 170 0.03 13.12 -3.52
C THR A 170 0.04 12.94 -2.00
N TRP A 171 -0.29 13.95 -1.19
CA TRP A 171 -0.45 13.82 0.26
C TRP A 171 -1.49 12.75 0.65
N TRP A 172 -2.48 12.49 -0.22
CA TRP A 172 -3.42 11.40 -0.01
C TRP A 172 -2.77 10.01 0.03
N ALA A 173 -1.54 9.86 -0.48
CA ALA A 173 -0.77 8.62 -0.36
C ALA A 173 -0.41 8.25 1.09
N PHE A 174 -0.56 9.16 2.06
CA PHE A 174 -0.40 8.84 3.49
C PHE A 174 -1.57 8.03 4.06
N THR A 175 -2.72 8.02 3.41
CA THR A 175 -3.96 7.53 4.03
C THR A 175 -4.08 6.00 3.95
N PHE A 176 -4.47 5.48 2.79
CA PHE A 176 -4.66 4.04 2.59
C PHE A 176 -3.45 3.22 3.08
N PRO A 177 -2.20 3.51 2.69
CA PRO A 177 -1.06 2.71 3.11
C PRO A 177 -0.77 2.70 4.61
N VAL A 178 -0.92 3.83 5.31
CA VAL A 178 -0.77 3.85 6.78
C VAL A 178 -1.94 3.12 7.42
N GLY A 179 -3.16 3.29 6.88
CA GLY A 179 -4.34 2.56 7.33
C GLY A 179 -4.18 1.04 7.25
N THR A 180 -3.56 0.52 6.18
CA THR A 180 -3.31 -0.93 6.09
C THR A 180 -2.28 -1.40 7.11
N CYS A 181 -1.30 -0.56 7.47
CA CYS A 181 -0.39 -0.85 8.58
C CYS A 181 -1.11 -0.84 9.95
N VAL A 182 -2.08 0.07 10.17
CA VAL A 182 -2.92 0.07 11.38
C VAL A 182 -3.67 -1.25 11.52
N THR A 183 -4.39 -1.66 10.48
CA THR A 183 -5.18 -2.91 10.51
C THR A 183 -4.29 -4.15 10.60
N GLY A 184 -3.11 -4.13 9.98
CA GLY A 184 -2.12 -5.19 10.08
C GLY A 184 -1.57 -5.34 11.51
N ALA A 185 -1.19 -4.23 12.14
CA ALA A 185 -0.70 -4.22 13.52
C ALA A 185 -1.79 -4.65 14.50
N ALA A 186 -3.03 -4.16 14.32
CA ALA A 186 -4.17 -4.57 15.13
C ALA A 186 -4.51 -6.06 14.97
N GLY A 187 -4.37 -6.62 13.75
CA GLY A 187 -4.49 -8.05 13.51
C GLY A 187 -3.45 -8.86 14.28
N LEU A 188 -2.18 -8.48 14.15
CA LEU A 188 -1.08 -9.13 14.89
C LEU A 188 -1.26 -9.01 16.41
N ALA A 189 -1.74 -7.88 16.92
CA ALA A 189 -2.03 -7.69 18.34
C ALA A 189 -3.06 -8.72 18.83
N ARG A 190 -4.14 -8.96 18.08
CA ARG A 190 -5.15 -9.98 18.43
C ARG A 190 -4.58 -11.40 18.42
N HIS A 191 -3.74 -11.73 17.43
CA HIS A 191 -3.16 -13.07 17.28
C HIS A 191 -2.03 -13.38 18.26
N THR A 192 -1.34 -12.37 18.76
CA THR A 192 -0.18 -12.53 19.67
C THR A 192 -0.46 -12.15 21.12
N GLY A 193 -1.48 -11.32 21.37
CA GLY A 193 -1.75 -10.74 22.69
C GLY A 193 -0.72 -9.70 23.14
N LEU A 194 0.19 -9.25 22.27
CA LEU A 194 1.29 -8.36 22.63
C LEU A 194 0.85 -6.88 22.62
N ASP A 195 0.84 -6.23 23.79
CA ASP A 195 0.43 -4.83 23.95
C ASP A 195 1.24 -3.85 23.10
N ALA A 196 2.52 -4.14 22.82
CA ALA A 196 3.34 -3.30 21.95
C ALA A 196 2.74 -3.15 20.54
N LEU A 197 2.10 -4.20 20.02
CA LEU A 197 1.42 -4.14 18.71
C LEU A 197 0.11 -3.35 18.78
N THR A 198 -0.58 -3.38 19.91
CA THR A 198 -1.74 -2.51 20.17
C THR A 198 -1.33 -1.04 20.16
N TRP A 199 -0.29 -0.68 20.90
CA TRP A 199 0.24 0.69 20.91
C TRP A 199 0.75 1.14 19.55
N LEU A 200 1.38 0.24 18.80
CA LEU A 200 1.78 0.51 17.43
C LEU A 200 0.57 0.84 16.54
N ALA A 201 -0.50 0.04 16.59
CA ALA A 201 -1.72 0.30 15.83
C ALA A 201 -2.34 1.65 16.20
N VAL A 202 -2.41 1.99 17.49
CA VAL A 202 -2.91 3.28 17.98
C VAL A 202 -2.06 4.44 17.45
N ALA A 203 -0.73 4.36 17.56
CA ALA A 203 0.17 5.41 17.09
C ALA A 203 0.04 5.65 15.57
N LEU A 204 0.01 4.57 14.79
CA LEU A 204 -0.22 4.64 13.34
C LEU A 204 -1.60 5.23 13.01
N TYR A 205 -2.63 4.93 13.81
CA TYR A 205 -3.98 5.45 13.60
C TYR A 205 -4.06 6.95 13.89
N VAL A 206 -3.42 7.43 14.95
CA VAL A 206 -3.32 8.87 15.24
C VAL A 206 -2.60 9.59 14.09
N ALA A 207 -1.49 9.03 13.60
CA ALA A 207 -0.77 9.59 12.45
C ALA A 207 -1.64 9.62 11.18
N LEU A 208 -2.41 8.55 10.92
CA LEU A 208 -3.36 8.48 9.81
C LEU A 208 -4.42 9.57 9.90
N VAL A 209 -5.07 9.75 11.06
CA VAL A 209 -6.11 10.78 11.25
C VAL A 209 -5.53 12.17 11.03
N ALA A 210 -4.33 12.44 11.55
CA ALA A 210 -3.65 13.72 11.35
C ALA A 210 -3.33 13.96 9.86
N ALA A 211 -2.79 12.96 9.15
CA ALA A 211 -2.48 13.06 7.73
C ALA A 211 -3.74 13.26 6.87
N TRP A 212 -4.81 12.53 7.19
CA TRP A 212 -6.12 12.67 6.54
C TRP A 212 -6.71 14.06 6.74
N ALA A 213 -6.71 14.58 7.97
CA ALA A 213 -7.24 15.91 8.27
C ALA A 213 -6.44 17.01 7.55
N ALA A 214 -5.10 16.89 7.51
CA ALA A 214 -4.25 17.82 6.80
C ALA A 214 -4.50 17.80 5.28
N ALA A 215 -4.53 16.61 4.67
CA ALA A 215 -4.81 16.45 3.24
C ALA A 215 -6.22 16.95 2.89
N GLY A 216 -7.23 16.54 3.64
CA GLY A 216 -8.62 16.94 3.46
C GLY A 216 -8.82 18.45 3.56
N THR A 217 -8.25 19.09 4.60
CA THR A 217 -8.36 20.54 4.79
C THR A 217 -7.70 21.30 3.64
N ARG A 218 -6.48 20.91 3.22
CA ARG A 218 -5.77 21.55 2.11
C ARG A 218 -6.46 21.32 0.77
N THR A 219 -7.02 20.13 0.55
CA THR A 219 -7.86 19.86 -0.63
C THR A 219 -9.10 20.75 -0.63
N ALA A 220 -9.83 20.84 0.48
CA ALA A 220 -11.03 21.69 0.57
C ALA A 220 -10.71 23.16 0.31
N LEU A 221 -9.67 23.70 0.95
CA LEU A 221 -9.22 25.08 0.71
C LEU A 221 -8.78 25.30 -0.74
N GLY A 222 -8.09 24.32 -1.34
CA GLY A 222 -7.65 24.39 -2.73
C GLY A 222 -8.82 24.34 -3.74
N VAL A 223 -9.89 23.63 -3.42
CA VAL A 223 -11.12 23.61 -4.23
C VAL A 223 -11.90 24.90 -4.06
N VAL A 224 -12.09 25.37 -2.82
CA VAL A 224 -12.83 26.60 -2.52
C VAL A 224 -12.14 27.85 -3.09
N SER A 225 -10.81 27.91 -3.06
CA SER A 225 -10.04 28.99 -3.68
C SER A 225 -9.93 28.89 -5.20
N GLY A 226 -10.40 27.80 -5.81
CA GLY A 226 -10.26 27.53 -7.24
C GLY A 226 -8.85 27.11 -7.67
N ALA A 227 -7.87 27.07 -6.76
CA ALA A 227 -6.48 26.74 -7.09
C ALA A 227 -6.30 25.30 -7.61
N LEU A 228 -7.09 24.35 -7.12
CA LEU A 228 -7.03 22.94 -7.57
C LEU A 228 -7.86 22.66 -8.83
N THR A 229 -8.83 23.53 -9.15
CA THR A 229 -9.69 23.38 -10.32
C THR A 229 -9.25 24.25 -11.50
N ALA A 230 -8.27 25.12 -11.29
CA ALA A 230 -7.69 25.94 -12.34
C ALA A 230 -7.11 25.08 -13.46
N ALA A 231 -7.34 25.47 -14.71
CA ALA A 231 -6.75 24.79 -15.86
C ALA A 231 -5.22 24.83 -15.77
N PRO A 232 -4.51 23.77 -16.22
CA PRO A 232 -3.06 23.79 -16.27
C PRO A 232 -2.58 25.00 -17.09
N VAL A 233 -1.74 25.85 -16.51
CA VAL A 233 -1.13 26.95 -17.25
C VAL A 233 -0.19 26.33 -18.30
N PRO A 234 -0.35 26.64 -19.60
CA PRO A 234 0.55 26.15 -20.62
C PRO A 234 2.00 26.54 -20.26
N PRO A 235 2.97 25.64 -20.41
CA PRO A 235 4.36 25.99 -20.19
C PRO A 235 4.73 27.19 -21.08
N ARG A 236 5.35 28.22 -20.49
CA ARG A 236 5.83 29.39 -21.24
C ARG A 236 6.78 28.90 -22.34
N PRO A 237 6.66 29.39 -23.59
CA PRO A 237 7.60 29.06 -24.65
C PRO A 237 9.01 29.37 -24.17
N ALA A 238 9.89 28.37 -24.19
CA ALA A 238 11.30 28.59 -23.93
C ALA A 238 11.84 29.45 -25.07
N THR A 239 12.12 30.73 -24.78
CA THR A 239 12.91 31.56 -25.69
C THR A 239 14.29 30.93 -25.79
N ALA A 240 14.56 30.24 -26.88
CA ALA A 240 15.90 29.80 -27.23
C ALA A 240 16.78 31.04 -27.32
N ARG A 241 17.76 31.17 -26.42
CA ARG A 241 18.86 32.11 -26.63
C ARG A 241 19.73 31.50 -27.71
N THR A 242 19.67 32.05 -28.91
CA THR A 242 20.71 31.87 -29.92
C THR A 242 21.97 32.57 -29.42
N THR A 243 23.02 31.80 -29.13
CA THR A 243 24.41 32.27 -29.06
C THR A 243 25.19 31.52 -30.11
#